data_AF-A0A1Y2IC90-F1
#
_entry.id   AF-A0A1Y2IC90-F1
#
_cell.length_a   1.000
_cell.length_b   1.000
_cell.length_c   1.000
_cell.angle_alpha   90.00
_cell.angle_beta   90.00
_cell.angle_gamma   90.00
#
_symmetry.space_group_name_H-M   'P 1'
#
loop_
_entity.id
_entity.type
_entity.pdbx_description
1 polymer ?
#
loop_
_entity_poly.entity_id
_entity_poly.type
_entity_poly.pdbx_seq_one_letter_code
_entity_poly.pdbx_strand_id
1 'polypeptide(L)' 'VELAGAMLTPESIESPTAKKMVGSVFICEAESLQHVRDLFTRDVYYTSGVWDQDKLVIRPLAIVINNF' A
#
# COMPACT_ATOMS: atom_id res chain seq x y z
N VAL A 1 -2.10 -11.20 -1.51
CA VAL A 1 -2.16 -9.98 -0.67
C VAL A 1 -2.95 -10.34 0.56
N GLU A 2 -2.35 -10.27 1.74
CA GLU A 2 -3.01 -10.65 3.00
C GLU A 2 -3.74 -9.46 3.62
N LEU A 3 -3.14 -8.27 3.53
CA LEU A 3 -3.76 -7.01 3.95
C LEU A 3 -3.48 -5.93 2.92
N ALA A 4 -4.51 -5.14 2.59
CA ALA A 4 -4.35 -3.94 1.79
C ALA A 4 -5.34 -2.86 2.22
N GLY A 5 -4.98 -1.60 2.02
CA GLY A 5 -5.87 -0.49 2.33
C GLY A 5 -5.40 0.85 1.79
N ALA A 6 -6.30 1.81 1.80
CA ALA A 6 -5.97 3.20 1.56
C ALA A 6 -5.38 3.82 2.83
N MET A 7 -4.23 4.47 2.70
CA MET A 7 -3.75 5.40 3.73
C MET A 7 -4.57 6.68 3.61
N LEU A 8 -5.04 7.19 4.74
CA LEU A 8 -5.90 8.37 4.79
C LEU A 8 -5.19 9.55 5.45
N THR A 9 -5.75 10.75 5.31
CA THR A 9 -5.28 11.90 6.08
C THR A 9 -5.67 11.77 7.55
N PRO A 10 -4.98 12.47 8.48
CA PRO A 10 -5.32 12.43 9.91
C PRO A 10 -6.76 12.84 10.23
N GLU A 11 -7.32 13.79 9.47
CA GLU A 11 -8.69 14.30 9.66
C GLU A 11 -9.75 13.21 9.39
N SER A 12 -9.39 12.11 8.74
CA SER A 12 -10.28 10.97 8.53
C SER A 12 -10.72 10.27 9.81
N ILE A 13 -10.10 10.56 10.95
CA ILE A 13 -10.52 10.06 12.26
C ILE A 13 -11.71 10.87 12.81
N GLU A 14 -11.86 12.13 12.39
CA GLU A 14 -12.86 13.06 12.95
C GLU A 14 -14.29 12.74 12.50
N SER A 15 -14.45 12.14 11.31
CA SER A 15 -15.75 11.76 10.78
C SER A 15 -15.65 10.59 9.79
N PRO A 16 -16.64 9.67 9.77
CA PRO A 16 -16.72 8.61 8.77
C PRO A 16 -16.78 9.10 7.32
N THR A 17 -17.16 10.37 7.09
CA THR A 17 -17.25 10.98 5.75
C THR A 17 -15.97 11.68 5.31
N ALA A 18 -15.03 11.95 6.24
CA ALA A 18 -13.80 12.67 5.95
C ALA A 18 -12.70 11.75 5.37
N LYS A 19 -13.03 10.87 4.41
CA LYS A 19 -12.09 9.86 3.87
C LYS A 19 -11.28 10.40 2.70
N LYS A 20 -10.21 11.13 2.98
CA LYS A 20 -9.27 11.57 1.94
C LYS A 20 -8.11 10.58 1.83
N MET A 21 -8.01 9.89 0.69
CA MET A 21 -6.92 8.95 0.42
C MET A 21 -5.64 9.69 0.04
N VAL A 22 -4.51 9.24 0.59
CA VAL A 22 -3.16 9.78 0.32
C VAL A 22 -2.17 8.72 -0.16
N GLY A 23 -2.57 7.45 -0.19
CA GLY A 23 -1.76 6.37 -0.72
C GLY A 23 -2.37 5.01 -0.46
N SER A 24 -1.58 3.97 -0.70
CA SER A 24 -1.98 2.58 -0.50
C SER A 24 -0.92 1.86 0.33
N VAL A 25 -1.36 0.94 1.20
CA VAL A 25 -0.49 0.04 1.94
C VAL A 25 -0.86 -1.39 1.61
N PHE A 26 0.16 -2.25 1.50
CA PHE A 26 0.01 -3.66 1.23
C PHE A 26 0.94 -4.45 2.15
N ILE A 27 0.43 -5.54 2.72
CA ILE A 27 1.20 -6.62 3.32
C ILE A 27 0.88 -7.87 2.51
N CYS A 28 1.90 -8.46 1.92
CA CYS A 28 1.75 -9.62 1.06
C CYS A 28 2.95 -10.56 1.19
N GLU A 29 2.66 -11.85 1.08
CA GLU A 29 3.69 -12.85 0.85
C GLU A 29 4.16 -12.81 -0.62
N ALA A 30 5.47 -12.94 -0.81
CA ALA A 30 6.08 -13.01 -2.12
C ALA A 30 7.43 -13.73 -2.05
N GLU A 31 7.79 -14.37 -3.15
CA GLU A 31 9.04 -15.14 -3.26
C GLU A 31 10.30 -14.26 -3.36
N SER A 32 10.15 -13.00 -3.75
CA SER A 32 11.26 -12.05 -3.85
C SER A 32 10.79 -10.60 -3.92
N LEU A 33 11.70 -9.65 -3.65
CA LEU A 33 11.44 -8.22 -3.89
C LEU A 33 11.16 -7.90 -5.36
N GLN A 34 11.76 -8.65 -6.29
CA GLN A 34 11.53 -8.43 -7.72
C GLN A 34 10.10 -8.78 -8.12
N HIS A 35 9.59 -9.92 -7.63
CA HIS A 35 8.19 -10.30 -7.85
C HIS A 35 7.23 -9.20 -7.38
N VAL A 36 7.48 -8.61 -6.19
CA VAL A 36 6.66 -7.51 -5.66
C VAL A 36 6.75 -6.26 -6.55
N ARG A 37 7.95 -5.89 -7.03
CA ARG A 37 8.12 -4.77 -7.95
C ARG A 37 7.38 -4.99 -9.27
N ASP A 38 7.52 -6.16 -9.86
CA ASP A 38 6.85 -6.50 -11.12
C ASP A 38 5.33 -6.51 -10.98
N LEU A 39 4.82 -6.90 -9.81
CA LEU A 39 3.40 -6.81 -9.49
C LEU A 39 2.92 -5.36 -9.46
N PHE A 40 3.58 -4.49 -8.69
CA PHE A 40 3.11 -3.10 -8.51
C PHE A 40 3.36 -2.21 -9.73
N THR A 41 4.42 -2.45 -10.50
CA THR A 41 4.70 -1.67 -11.73
C THR A 41 3.70 -1.94 -12.85
N ARG A 42 2.95 -3.04 -12.79
CA ARG A 42 1.85 -3.36 -13.70
C ARG A 42 0.48 -2.89 -13.20
N ASP A 43 0.40 -2.36 -11.98
CA ASP A 43 -0.86 -1.90 -11.40
C ASP A 43 -1.40 -0.68 -12.17
N VAL A 44 -2.72 -0.55 -12.23
CA VAL A 44 -3.36 0.62 -12.86
C VAL A 44 -2.97 1.91 -12.15
N TYR A 45 -2.82 1.93 -10.83
CA TYR A 45 -2.41 3.13 -10.10
C TYR A 45 -0.96 3.53 -10.39
N TYR A 46 -0.09 2.56 -10.70
CA TYR A 46 1.27 2.83 -11.14
C TYR A 46 1.30 3.33 -12.59
N THR A 47 0.63 2.61 -13.49
CA THR A 47 0.68 2.87 -14.95
C THR A 47 -0.12 4.11 -15.36
N SER A 48 -1.14 4.51 -14.59
CA SER A 48 -1.92 5.74 -14.81
C SER A 48 -1.38 6.97 -14.06
N GLY A 49 -0.28 6.82 -13.32
CA GLY A 49 0.34 7.94 -12.59
C GLY A 49 -0.44 8.42 -11.35
N VAL A 50 -1.32 7.58 -10.80
CA VAL A 50 -2.00 7.86 -9.52
C VAL A 50 -1.01 7.77 -8.36
N TRP A 51 -0.12 6.78 -8.38
CA TRP A 51 0.98 6.68 -7.43
C TRP A 51 2.18 7.49 -7.90
N ASP A 52 2.75 8.24 -6.96
CA ASP A 52 4.06 8.87 -7.11
C ASP A 52 5.15 7.79 -7.05
N GLN A 53 5.75 7.50 -8.20
CA GLN A 53 6.72 6.41 -8.35
C GLN A 53 7.99 6.63 -7.53
N ASP A 54 8.39 7.89 -7.31
CA ASP A 54 9.55 8.25 -6.50
C ASP A 54 9.30 8.01 -5.00
N LYS A 55 8.03 7.90 -4.60
CA LYS A 55 7.61 7.60 -3.22
C LYS A 55 7.24 6.13 -2.99
N LEU A 56 7.44 5.26 -3.97
CA LEU A 56 7.17 3.82 -3.82
C LEU A 56 8.21 3.18 -2.89
N VAL A 57 7.76 2.67 -1.74
CA VAL A 57 8.61 1.98 -0.76
C VAL A 57 8.19 0.52 -0.65
N ILE A 58 9.13 -0.39 -0.97
CA ILE A 58 8.93 -1.84 -0.85
C ILE A 58 10.03 -2.39 0.07
N ARG A 59 9.63 -3.06 1.15
CA ARG A 59 10.53 -3.62 2.17
C ARG A 59 10.06 -5.00 2.63
N PRO A 60 10.99 -5.91 2.97
CA PRO A 60 10.65 -7.08 3.77
C PRO A 60 10.11 -6.64 5.12
N LEU A 61 9.10 -7.35 5.64
CA LEU A 61 8.49 -7.10 6.93
C LEU A 61 8.54 -8.39 7.77
N ALA A 62 9.05 -8.29 8.99
CA ALA A 62 8.90 -9.34 10.00
C ALA A 62 7.76 -8.94 10.95
N ILE A 63 6.67 -9.69 10.93
CA ILE A 63 5.49 -9.40 11.74
C ILE A 63 5.72 -9.93 13.15
N VAL A 64 5.71 -9.03 14.15
CA VAL A 64 5.93 -9.39 15.57
C VAL A 64 4.61 -9.75 16.26
N ILE A 65 3.50 -9.14 15.85
CA ILE A 65 2.16 -9.43 16.35
C ILE A 65 1.26 -9.60 15.13
N ASN A 66 0.75 -10.82 14.94
CA ASN A 66 -0.22 -11.13 13.91
C ASN A 66 -1.52 -11.57 14.59
N ASN A 67 -2.48 -10.65 14.69
CA ASN A 67 -3.82 -10.91 15.23
C ASN A 67 -4.90 -10.68 14.15
N PHE A 68 -4.51 -10.74 12.87
CA PHE A 68 -5.45 -10.59 11.75
C PHE A 68 -6.42 -11.76 11.69
#